data_AF-A0AAU3GFA0-F1
#
_entry.id   AF-A0AAU3GFA0-F1
#
_cell.length_a   1.000
_cell.length_b   1.000
_cell.length_c   1.000
_cell.angle_alpha   90.00
_cell.angle_beta   90.00
_cell.angle_gamma   90.00
#
_symmetry.space_group_name_H-M   'P 1'
#
loop_
_entity.id
_entity.type
_entity.pdbx_description
1 polymer ?
#
loop_
_entity_poly.entity_id
_entity_poly.type
_entity_poly.pdbx_seq_one_letter_code
_entity_poly.pdbx_strand_id
1 'polypeptide(L)' 'MRDIASGLFIFIVLAGGTTHLLGWFMLAAGAIAVGDAVIVLRSNGPKAVAYGIHGATAAVMLTISALLVIA' A
#
# COMPACT_ATOMS: atom_id res chain seq x y z
N MET A 1 -9.75 5.99 -8.70
CA MET A 1 -10.89 5.25 -8.10
C MET A 1 -10.42 4.06 -7.26
N ARG A 2 -9.60 3.14 -7.80
CA ARG A 2 -9.05 2.01 -7.04
C ARG A 2 -8.40 2.43 -5.72
N ASP A 3 -7.42 3.33 -5.77
CA ASP A 3 -6.61 3.65 -4.57
C ASP A 3 -7.43 4.39 -3.50
N ILE A 4 -8.40 5.22 -3.90
CA ILE A 4 -9.34 5.87 -2.99
C ILE A 4 -10.25 4.83 -2.32
N ALA A 5 -10.77 3.86 -3.08
CA ALA A 5 -11.58 2.78 -2.54
C ALA A 5 -10.75 1.90 -1.58
N SER A 6 -9.53 1.52 -1.96
CA SER A 6 -8.59 0.79 -1.10
C SER A 6 -8.31 1.56 0.19
N GLY A 7 -8.10 2.88 0.09
CA GLY A 7 -7.89 3.76 1.23
C GLY A 7 -9.10 3.84 2.16
N LEU A 8 -10.32 3.88 1.61
CA LEU A 8 -11.54 3.87 2.41
C LEU A 8 -11.69 2.58 3.23
N PHE A 9 -11.39 1.43 2.61
CA PHE A 9 -11.44 0.14 3.30
C PHE A 9 -10.44 0.06 4.47
N ILE A 10 -9.27 0.72 4.39
CA ILE A 10 -8.34 0.82 5.53
C ILE A 10 -9.05 1.43 6.74
N PHE A 11 -9.78 2.53 6.56
CA PHE A 11 -10.50 3.18 7.66
C PHE A 11 -11.63 2.30 8.21
N ILE A 12 -12.33 1.56 7.35
CA ILE A 12 -13.37 0.61 7.78
C ILE A 12 -12.75 -0.50 8.64
N VAL A 13 -11.64 -1.09 8.21
CA VAL A 13 -10.95 -2.16 8.97
C VAL A 13 -10.33 -1.61 10.25
N LEU A 14 -9.82 -0.38 10.25
CA LEU A 14 -9.37 0.30 11.48
C LEU A 14 -10.50 0.48 12.49
N ALA A 15 -11.72 0.75 12.03
CA ALA A 15 -12.86 1.06 12.91
C ALA A 15 -13.43 -0.18 13.64
N GLY A 16 -13.24 -1.39 13.11
CA GLY A 16 -13.86 -2.59 13.70
C GLY A 16 -13.19 -3.93 13.40
N GLY A 17 -12.06 -3.94 12.69
CA GLY A 17 -11.31 -5.15 12.37
C GLY A 17 -10.22 -5.47 13.41
N THR A 18 -9.54 -6.60 13.20
CA THR A 18 -8.36 -6.98 14.00
C THR A 18 -7.08 -6.41 13.42
N THR A 19 -6.02 -6.31 14.24
CA THR A 19 -4.66 -5.94 13.79
C THR A 19 -4.21 -6.81 12.62
N HIS A 20 -4.37 -8.13 12.76
CA HIS A 20 -4.02 -9.09 11.71
C HIS A 20 -4.79 -8.86 10.41
N LEU A 21 -6.11 -8.61 10.48
CA LEU A 21 -6.91 -8.30 9.28
C LEU A 21 -6.44 -7.00 8.62
N LEU A 22 -6.19 -5.96 9.41
CA LEU A 22 -5.66 -4.70 8.90
C LEU A 22 -4.27 -4.89 8.28
N GLY A 23 -3.43 -5.73 8.87
CA GLY A 23 -2.11 -6.08 8.36
C GLY A 23 -2.18 -6.72 6.97
N TRP A 24 -3.05 -7.72 6.77
CA TRP A 24 -3.28 -8.31 5.45
C TRP A 24 -3.89 -7.33 4.45
N PHE A 25 -4.77 -6.44 4.90
CA PHE A 25 -5.32 -5.40 4.05
C PHE A 25 -4.23 -4.43 3.57
N MET A 26 -3.37 -3.97 4.50
CA MET A 26 -2.21 -3.14 4.20
C MET A 26 -1.23 -3.82 3.25
N LEU A 27 -1.06 -5.15 3.35
CA LEU A 27 -0.22 -5.91 2.44
C LEU A 27 -0.74 -5.83 0.99
N ALA A 28 -2.04 -6.10 0.81
CA ALA A 28 -2.68 -6.05 -0.49
C ALA A 28 -2.65 -4.64 -1.10
N ALA A 29 -2.90 -3.61 -0.29
CA ALA A 29 -2.82 -2.23 -0.73
C ALA A 29 -1.37 -1.77 -1.02
N GLY A 30 -0.38 -2.25 -0.26
CA GLY A 30 1.03 -2.04 -0.55
C GLY A 30 1.47 -2.67 -1.88
N ALA A 31 0.97 -3.87 -2.20
CA ALA A 31 1.23 -4.53 -3.48
C ALA A 31 0.73 -3.72 -4.68
N ILE A 32 -0.39 -3.00 -4.52
CA ILE A 32 -0.88 -2.05 -5.53
C ILE A 32 0.17 -0.95 -5.78
N ALA A 33 0.67 -0.31 -4.72
CA ALA A 33 1.68 0.75 -4.84
C ALA A 33 3.00 0.25 -5.47
N VAL A 34 3.41 -0.99 -5.18
CA VAL A 34 4.53 -1.64 -5.87
C VAL A 34 4.24 -1.81 -7.37
N GLY A 35 3.05 -2.31 -7.72
CA GLY A 35 2.62 -2.44 -9.10
C GLY A 35 2.65 -1.11 -9.86
N ASP A 36 2.17 -0.04 -9.23
CA ASP A 36 2.18 1.30 -9.83
C ASP A 36 3.61 1.82 -10.04
N ALA A 37 4.52 1.63 -9.07
CA ALA A 37 5.93 1.97 -9.24
C ALA A 37 6.54 1.23 -10.45
N VAL A 38 6.25 -0.06 -10.58
CA VAL A 38 6.72 -0.89 -11.71
C VAL A 38 6.13 -0.40 -13.04
N ILE A 39 4.84 -0.05 -13.08
CA ILE A 39 4.19 0.50 -14.28
C ILE A 39 4.84 1.80 -14.71
N VAL A 40 5.11 2.72 -13.77
CA VAL A 40 5.78 3.99 -14.06
C VAL A 40 7.17 3.74 -14.65
N LEU A 41 7.96 2.86 -14.04
CA LEU A 41 9.30 2.52 -14.54
C LEU A 41 9.28 1.88 -15.93
N ARG A 42 8.36 0.92 -16.16
CA ARG A 42 8.22 0.24 -17.46
C ARG A 42 7.71 1.15 -18.57
N SER A 43 6.97 2.19 -18.21
CA SER A 43 6.44 3.18 -19.15
C SER A 43 7.42 4.34 -19.42
N ASN A 44 8.68 4.22 -19.00
CA ASN A 44 9.69 5.30 -19.04
C ASN A 44 9.22 6.60 -18.34
N GLY A 45 8.36 6.47 -17.32
CA GLY A 45 7.90 7.58 -16.52
C GLY A 45 8.97 8.11 -15.56
N PRO A 46 8.71 9.25 -14.88
CA PRO A 46 9.71 9.88 -14.02
C PRO A 46 10.12 8.98 -12.85
N LYS A 47 11.43 8.71 -12.73
CA LYS A 47 11.98 7.91 -11.62
C LYS A 47 11.68 8.51 -10.25
N ALA A 48 11.63 9.84 -10.15
CA ALA A 48 11.25 10.54 -8.93
C ALA A 48 9.82 10.19 -8.48
N VAL A 49 8.89 10.00 -9.42
CA VAL A 49 7.51 9.57 -9.11
C VAL A 49 7.47 8.10 -8.72
N ALA A 50 8.16 7.25 -9.50
CA ALA A 50 8.22 5.81 -9.22
C ALA A 50 8.78 5.50 -7.83
N TYR A 51 9.93 6.08 -7.48
CA TYR A 51 10.59 5.80 -6.21
C TYR A 51 10.11 6.70 -5.07
N GLY A 52 9.90 7.98 -5.34
CA GLY A 52 9.55 8.97 -4.30
C GLY A 52 8.10 8.86 -3.84
N ILE A 53 7.16 8.60 -4.75
CA ILE A 53 5.74 8.52 -4.41
C ILE A 53 5.35 7.06 -4.21
N HIS A 54 5.40 6.25 -5.27
CA HIS A 54 4.89 4.88 -5.21
C HIS A 54 5.80 3.96 -4.38
N GLY A 55 7.11 4.02 -4.60
CA GLY A 55 8.10 3.23 -3.86
C GLY A 55 8.10 3.54 -2.36
N ALA A 56 8.14 4.82 -1.99
CA ALA A 56 8.09 5.23 -0.57
C ALA A 56 6.77 4.82 0.09
N THR A 57 5.64 5.04 -0.58
CA THR A 57 4.32 4.62 -0.06
C THR A 57 4.27 3.10 0.12
N ALA A 58 4.72 2.34 -0.87
CA ALA A 58 4.80 0.88 -0.77
C ALA A 58 5.66 0.44 0.42
N ALA A 59 6.85 1.02 0.60
CA ALA A 59 7.74 0.69 1.71
C ALA A 59 7.07 0.92 3.07
N VAL A 60 6.39 2.06 3.25
CA VAL A 60 5.66 2.39 4.48
C VAL A 60 4.52 1.39 4.71
N MET A 61 3.70 1.12 3.69
CA MET A 61 2.56 0.21 3.82
C MET A 61 2.99 -1.24 4.13
N LEU A 62 4.05 -1.72 3.49
CA LEU A 62 4.60 -3.06 3.76
C LEU A 62 5.21 -3.16 5.16
N THR A 63 5.85 -2.10 5.64
CA THR A 63 6.39 -2.04 7.01
C THR A 63 5.26 -2.10 8.03
N ILE A 64 4.23 -1.27 7.86
CA ILE A 64 3.05 -1.26 8.74
C ILE A 64 2.33 -2.61 8.68
N SER A 65 2.17 -3.18 7.49
CA SER A 65 1.59 -4.51 7.30
C SER A 65 2.31 -5.58 8.11
N ALA A 66 3.64 -5.65 8.00
CA ALA A 66 4.44 -6.64 8.73
C ALA A 66 4.27 -6.49 10.25
N LEU A 67 4.28 -5.25 10.76
CA LEU A 67 4.06 -4.98 12.18
C LEU A 67 2.67 -5.43 12.64
N LEU A 68 1.64 -5.13 11.86
CA LEU A 68 0.25 -5.46 12.19
C LEU A 68 -0.08 -6.95 12.08
N VAL A 69 0.59 -7.69 11.20
CA VAL A 69 0.40 -9.16 11.09
C VAL A 69 1.03 -9.88 12.28
N ILE A 70 2.09 -9.33 12.87
CA ILE A 70 2.81 -9.97 13.99
C ILE A 70 2.27 -9.51 15.36
N ALA A 71 1.50 -8.41 15.40
CA ALA A 71 0.86 -7.84 16.60
C ALA A 71 -0.46 -8.53 16.96
#